data_AF-A0A524IYQ1-F1
#
_entry.id   AF-A0A524IYQ1-F1
#
_cell.length_a   1.000
_cell.length_b   1.000
_cell.length_c   1.000
_cell.angle_alpha   90.00
_cell.angle_beta   90.00
_cell.angle_gamma   90.00
#
_symmetry.space_group_name_H-M   'P 1'
#
loop_
_entity.id
_entity.type
_entity.pdbx_description
1 polymer ?
#
loop_
_entity_poly.entity_id
_entity_poly.type
_entity_poly.pdbx_seq_one_letter_code
_entity_poly.pdbx_strand_id
1 'polypeptide(L)'
;MLKRFANAWQAAGKALQGDAKSYLAEQGRVLLPWNENALSDFSANLEINGQQVFNKLHYRGRFKSLSQPDESGWLAFDLNLTTGKGALLAQTAGRNFMLTVNGGILQELTAEVRVDGMPLGQICVQGLQIFLLGVDARPLGQYNHPSKEWRLSAQTSIYYLRPGYFDPTYSPVEIHGRQVAEFNNNLILSQHLKFLQDPVPALYRNLALNLTSEEQDWLVTLAVFESYLRIAHHLSEKRN
;
A
#
# COMPACT_ATOMS: atom_id res chain seq x y z
N MET A 1 -24.38 19.46 12.68
CA MET A 1 -23.14 18.65 12.77
C MET A 1 -23.43 17.14 12.76
N LEU A 2 -24.27 16.62 13.67
CA LEU A 2 -24.64 15.19 13.77
C LEU A 2 -25.17 14.52 12.47
N LYS A 3 -25.98 15.20 11.65
CA LYS A 3 -26.50 14.62 10.39
C LYS A 3 -25.42 14.37 9.32
N ARG A 4 -24.36 15.21 9.27
CA ARG A 4 -23.23 15.01 8.35
C ARG A 4 -22.37 13.82 8.79
N PHE A 5 -22.18 13.64 10.10
CA PHE A 5 -21.53 12.45 10.66
C PHE A 5 -22.31 11.18 10.35
N ALA A 6 -23.63 11.15 10.55
CA ALA A 6 -24.46 9.98 10.25
C ALA A 6 -24.41 9.57 8.77
N ASN A 7 -24.42 10.54 7.85
CA ASN A 7 -24.37 10.26 6.40
C ASN A 7 -23.00 9.76 5.95
N ALA A 8 -21.91 10.35 6.44
CA ALA A 8 -20.55 9.86 6.17
C ALA A 8 -20.34 8.45 6.77
N TRP A 9 -20.92 8.20 7.94
CA TRP A 9 -20.86 6.90 8.62
C TRP A 9 -21.64 5.80 7.88
N GLN A 10 -22.83 6.11 7.35
CA GLN A 10 -23.59 5.17 6.53
C GLN A 10 -22.93 4.88 5.17
N ALA A 11 -22.30 5.87 4.54
CA ALA A 11 -21.59 5.69 3.27
C ALA A 11 -20.32 4.84 3.43
N ALA A 12 -19.49 5.12 4.44
CA ALA A 12 -18.31 4.33 4.76
C ALA A 12 -18.66 2.90 5.21
N GLY A 13 -19.74 2.77 6.00
CA GLY A 13 -20.26 1.46 6.42
C GLY A 13 -20.68 0.58 5.25
N LYS A 14 -21.34 1.14 4.21
CA LYS A 14 -21.70 0.38 2.99
C LYS A 14 -20.48 -0.05 2.17
N ALA A 15 -19.46 0.79 2.03
CA ALA A 15 -18.24 0.45 1.29
C ALA A 15 -17.43 -0.70 1.94
N LEU A 16 -17.65 -0.94 3.23
CA LEU A 16 -16.98 -1.96 4.04
C LEU A 16 -17.89 -3.14 4.39
N GLN A 17 -19.11 -3.20 3.85
CA GLN A 17 -19.99 -4.36 3.95
C GLN A 17 -19.47 -5.51 3.05
N GLY A 18 -19.75 -6.75 3.46
CA GLY A 18 -19.28 -7.97 2.78
C GLY A 18 -17.89 -8.42 3.23
N ASP A 19 -17.59 -9.70 3.04
CA ASP A 19 -16.28 -10.26 3.38
C ASP A 19 -15.20 -9.82 2.37
N ALA A 20 -13.94 -9.89 2.79
CA ALA A 20 -12.81 -9.43 1.98
C ALA A 20 -12.66 -10.21 0.67
N LYS A 21 -12.99 -11.51 0.62
CA LYS A 21 -12.87 -12.31 -0.61
C LYS A 21 -13.89 -11.87 -1.65
N SER A 22 -15.13 -11.65 -1.22
CA SER A 22 -16.19 -11.16 -2.12
C SER A 22 -15.83 -9.79 -2.69
N TYR A 23 -15.38 -8.86 -1.85
CA TYR A 23 -14.92 -7.54 -2.31
C TYR A 23 -13.77 -7.65 -3.32
N LEU A 24 -12.72 -8.40 -3.00
CA LEU A 24 -11.57 -8.55 -3.90
C LEU A 24 -11.99 -9.22 -5.21
N ALA A 25 -12.81 -10.27 -5.17
CA ALA A 25 -13.31 -10.93 -6.38
C ALA A 25 -14.13 -9.99 -7.29
N GLU A 26 -14.90 -9.06 -6.73
CA GLU A 26 -15.59 -8.02 -7.50
C GLU A 26 -14.60 -7.02 -8.11
N GLN A 27 -13.62 -6.55 -7.34
CA GLN A 27 -12.60 -5.63 -7.84
C GLN A 27 -11.73 -6.28 -8.93
N GLY A 28 -11.31 -7.54 -8.73
CA GLY A 28 -10.46 -8.27 -9.67
C GLY A 28 -11.04 -8.38 -11.08
N ARG A 29 -12.37 -8.29 -11.24
CA ARG A 29 -13.05 -8.27 -12.55
C ARG A 29 -12.93 -6.95 -13.29
N VAL A 30 -12.63 -5.86 -12.58
CA VAL A 30 -12.57 -4.51 -13.13
C VAL A 30 -11.17 -3.91 -13.07
N LEU A 31 -10.20 -4.61 -12.47
CA LEU A 31 -8.77 -4.24 -12.52
C LEU A 31 -8.23 -4.34 -13.94
N LEU A 32 -7.22 -3.52 -14.23
CA LEU A 32 -6.48 -3.57 -15.48
C LEU A 32 -5.82 -4.96 -15.67
N PRO A 33 -5.93 -5.57 -16.87
CA PRO A 33 -5.27 -6.84 -17.16
C PRO A 33 -3.76 -6.74 -16.98
N TRP A 34 -3.19 -7.57 -16.10
CA TRP A 34 -1.77 -7.53 -15.78
C TRP A 34 -0.90 -7.74 -17.03
N ASN A 35 0.09 -6.88 -17.22
CA ASN A 35 1.04 -6.95 -18.33
C ASN A 35 2.45 -6.52 -17.88
N GLU A 36 3.42 -6.63 -18.78
CA GLU A 36 4.83 -6.31 -18.50
C GLU A 36 5.09 -4.87 -18.05
N ASN A 37 4.22 -3.93 -18.45
CA ASN A 37 4.34 -2.51 -18.12
C ASN A 37 3.59 -2.15 -16.84
N ALA A 38 2.82 -3.08 -16.24
CA ALA A 38 1.96 -2.81 -15.10
C ALA A 38 2.73 -2.08 -13.98
N LEU A 39 3.87 -2.63 -13.53
CA LEU A 39 4.67 -2.04 -12.46
C LEU A 39 5.15 -0.60 -12.76
N SER A 40 5.52 -0.31 -14.01
CA SER A 40 5.94 1.04 -14.41
C SER A 40 4.80 2.05 -14.40
N ASP A 41 3.57 1.56 -14.50
CA ASP A 41 2.35 2.34 -14.57
C ASP A 41 1.62 2.45 -13.21
N PHE A 42 2.18 1.89 -12.14
CA PHE A 42 1.65 2.10 -10.78
C PHE A 42 1.80 3.58 -10.40
N SER A 43 0.68 4.16 -10.00
CA SER A 43 0.64 5.49 -9.39
C SER A 43 0.95 5.42 -7.89
N ALA A 44 1.64 6.43 -7.35
CA ALA A 44 1.77 6.60 -5.91
C ALA A 44 0.46 7.06 -5.22
N ASN A 45 -0.61 7.29 -5.99
CA ASN A 45 -1.94 7.58 -5.45
C ASN A 45 -2.65 6.30 -4.99
N LEU A 46 -2.91 6.26 -3.68
CA LEU A 46 -3.67 5.24 -3.00
C LEU A 46 -5.08 5.76 -2.74
N GLU A 47 -6.04 5.31 -3.53
CA GLU A 47 -7.44 5.59 -3.24
C GLU A 47 -7.92 4.69 -2.10
N ILE A 48 -8.45 5.28 -1.03
CA ILE A 48 -8.83 4.54 0.17
C ILE A 48 -10.22 4.92 0.68
N ASN A 49 -10.93 3.92 1.20
CA ASN A 49 -12.15 4.05 1.98
C ASN A 49 -12.01 3.18 3.22
N GLY A 50 -12.31 3.72 4.40
CA GLY A 50 -12.12 2.94 5.61
C GLY A 50 -12.81 3.53 6.82
N GLN A 51 -12.88 2.71 7.86
CA GLN A 51 -13.42 3.07 9.15
C GLN A 51 -12.51 2.58 10.28
N GLN A 52 -12.57 3.29 11.39
CA GLN A 52 -11.97 2.90 12.65
C GLN A 52 -13.07 2.74 13.68
N VAL A 53 -13.14 1.56 14.30
CA VAL A 53 -14.08 1.25 15.38
C VAL A 53 -13.28 0.64 16.53
N PHE A 54 -13.18 1.37 17.65
CA PHE A 54 -12.33 1.02 18.79
C PHE A 54 -10.87 0.74 18.38
N ASN A 55 -10.43 -0.50 18.56
CA ASN A 55 -9.11 -1.00 18.21
C ASN A 55 -9.07 -1.74 16.88
N LYS A 56 -10.18 -1.74 16.13
CA LYS A 56 -10.30 -2.35 14.81
C LYS A 56 -10.27 -1.29 13.73
N LEU A 57 -9.44 -1.51 12.72
CA LEU A 57 -9.38 -0.70 11.51
C LEU A 57 -9.72 -1.59 10.34
N HIS A 58 -10.59 -1.09 9.47
CA HIS A 58 -10.90 -1.76 8.23
C HIS A 58 -10.85 -0.74 7.09
N TYR A 59 -9.90 -0.93 6.19
CA TYR A 59 -9.69 -0.09 5.03
C TYR A 59 -9.72 -0.94 3.77
N ARG A 60 -10.32 -0.40 2.72
CA ARG A 60 -10.27 -0.94 1.36
C ARG A 60 -9.73 0.14 0.44
N GLY A 61 -9.01 -0.26 -0.57
CA GLY A 61 -8.47 0.71 -1.51
C GLY A 61 -7.88 0.09 -2.75
N ARG A 62 -7.25 0.95 -3.55
CA ARG A 62 -6.59 0.58 -4.81
C ARG A 62 -5.41 1.47 -5.13
N PHE A 63 -4.43 0.89 -5.81
CA PHE A 63 -3.38 1.61 -6.52
C PHE A 63 -3.85 1.91 -7.94
N LYS A 64 -3.81 3.19 -8.30
CA LYS A 64 -4.28 3.68 -9.61
C LYS A 64 -3.21 3.51 -10.68
N SER A 65 -3.63 3.58 -11.93
CA SER A 65 -2.75 3.64 -13.11
C SER A 65 -2.34 5.10 -13.38
N LEU A 66 -1.11 5.31 -13.87
CA LEU A 66 -0.64 6.61 -14.36
C LEU A 66 -1.26 6.94 -15.72
N SER A 67 -1.28 5.98 -16.64
CA SER A 67 -1.79 6.13 -18.00
C SER A 67 -3.32 6.11 -18.10
N GLN A 68 -3.99 5.45 -17.16
CA GLN A 68 -5.44 5.24 -17.11
C GLN A 68 -5.99 5.59 -15.70
N PRO A 69 -5.86 6.85 -15.26
CA PRO A 69 -6.21 7.26 -13.89
C PRO A 69 -7.70 7.16 -13.57
N ASP A 70 -8.58 7.12 -14.58
CA ASP A 70 -10.03 6.97 -14.38
C ASP A 70 -10.48 5.51 -14.19
N GLU A 71 -9.63 4.53 -14.50
CA GLU A 71 -9.95 3.10 -14.39
C GLU A 71 -9.74 2.54 -12.97
N SER A 72 -10.11 1.27 -12.74
CA SER A 72 -9.98 0.65 -11.41
C SER A 72 -8.53 0.45 -10.93
N GLY A 73 -7.54 0.66 -11.81
CA GLY A 73 -6.12 0.54 -11.49
C GLY A 73 -5.61 -0.89 -11.53
N TRP A 74 -4.46 -1.12 -10.90
CA TRP A 74 -3.69 -2.35 -11.03
C TRP A 74 -3.84 -3.34 -9.87
N LEU A 75 -4.17 -2.82 -8.69
CA LEU A 75 -4.14 -3.56 -7.45
C LEU A 75 -5.23 -3.04 -6.53
N ALA A 76 -6.09 -3.91 -6.04
CA ALA A 76 -7.04 -3.64 -4.97
C ALA A 76 -6.59 -4.31 -3.67
N PHE A 77 -6.95 -3.74 -2.52
CA PHE A 77 -6.63 -4.33 -1.22
C PHE A 77 -7.75 -4.17 -0.20
N ASP A 78 -7.76 -5.07 0.78
CA ASP A 78 -8.55 -5.06 2.00
C ASP A 78 -7.61 -5.25 3.19
N LEU A 79 -7.59 -4.26 4.07
CA LEU A 79 -6.73 -4.15 5.23
C LEU A 79 -7.58 -4.22 6.50
N ASN A 80 -7.35 -5.24 7.31
CA ASN A 80 -7.93 -5.38 8.65
C ASN A 80 -6.83 -5.33 9.71
N LEU A 81 -6.90 -4.34 10.59
CA LEU A 81 -5.96 -4.22 11.71
C LEU A 81 -6.69 -4.33 13.04
N THR A 82 -6.09 -5.10 13.93
CA THR A 82 -6.41 -5.18 15.34
C THR A 82 -5.14 -4.87 16.12
N THR A 83 -5.22 -4.44 17.39
CA THR A 83 -4.01 -4.09 18.17
C THR A 83 -2.93 -5.18 18.08
N GLY A 84 -1.79 -4.84 17.46
CA GLY A 84 -0.61 -5.72 17.34
C GLY A 84 -0.69 -6.82 16.28
N LYS A 85 -1.81 -6.95 15.55
CA LYS A 85 -2.01 -7.95 14.49
C LYS A 85 -2.81 -7.40 13.32
N GLY A 86 -2.29 -7.58 12.12
CA GLY A 86 -2.93 -7.16 10.88
C GLY A 86 -3.05 -8.29 9.88
N ALA A 87 -4.11 -8.27 9.09
CA ALA A 87 -4.22 -9.05 7.87
C ALA A 87 -4.48 -8.09 6.72
N LEU A 88 -3.67 -8.20 5.68
CA LEU A 88 -3.78 -7.41 4.47
C LEU A 88 -3.88 -8.37 3.30
N LEU A 89 -5.03 -8.32 2.63
CA LEU A 89 -5.30 -9.08 1.43
C LEU A 89 -5.25 -8.11 0.25
N ALA A 90 -4.57 -8.49 -0.82
CA ALA A 90 -4.53 -7.70 -2.03
C ALA A 90 -4.64 -8.58 -3.26
N GLN A 91 -5.12 -8.00 -4.35
CA GLN A 91 -5.36 -8.72 -5.59
C GLN A 91 -4.98 -7.83 -6.78
N THR A 92 -4.17 -8.37 -7.68
CA THR A 92 -4.03 -7.89 -9.06
C THR A 92 -4.95 -8.71 -9.97
N ALA A 93 -5.08 -8.35 -11.24
CA ALA A 93 -5.86 -9.15 -12.19
C ALA A 93 -5.38 -10.62 -12.32
N GLY A 94 -4.12 -10.90 -11.98
CA GLY A 94 -3.52 -12.24 -12.14
C GLY A 94 -3.17 -12.96 -10.85
N ARG A 95 -2.98 -12.25 -9.73
CA ARG A 95 -2.39 -12.82 -8.51
C ARG A 95 -3.05 -12.32 -7.23
N ASN A 96 -3.04 -13.16 -6.20
CA ASN A 96 -3.53 -12.85 -4.87
C ASN A 96 -2.37 -12.77 -3.88
N PHE A 97 -2.38 -11.73 -3.05
CA PHE A 97 -1.35 -11.48 -2.06
C PHE A 97 -1.99 -11.47 -0.67
N MET A 98 -1.32 -12.10 0.29
CA MET A 98 -1.70 -12.06 1.70
C MET A 98 -0.49 -11.74 2.54
N LEU A 99 -0.60 -10.68 3.33
CA LEU A 99 0.37 -10.29 4.33
C LEU A 99 -0.27 -10.46 5.72
N THR A 100 0.35 -11.27 6.56
CA THR A 100 -0.02 -11.42 7.98
C THR A 100 0.99 -10.68 8.83
N VAL A 101 0.56 -9.56 9.38
CA VAL A 101 1.40 -8.63 10.14
C VAL A 101 1.34 -8.98 11.62
N ASN A 102 2.51 -9.23 12.21
CA ASN A 102 2.71 -9.44 13.64
C ASN A 102 3.71 -8.41 14.19
N GLY A 103 3.36 -7.75 15.29
CA GLY A 103 4.23 -6.79 15.95
C GLY A 103 3.55 -5.44 16.23
N GLY A 104 4.26 -4.58 16.95
CA GLY A 104 3.78 -3.25 17.29
C GLY A 104 3.67 -2.34 16.07
N ILE A 105 3.05 -1.17 16.27
CA ILE A 105 2.97 -0.13 15.25
C ILE A 105 4.37 0.52 15.13
N LEU A 106 5.00 0.42 13.94
CA LEU A 106 6.08 1.28 13.42
C LEU A 106 7.55 1.09 13.89
N GLN A 107 7.93 0.11 14.72
CA GLN A 107 9.37 0.01 15.11
C GLN A 107 9.97 -1.39 15.02
N GLU A 108 9.19 -2.42 15.36
CA GLU A 108 9.60 -3.83 15.24
C GLU A 108 8.39 -4.62 14.78
N LEU A 109 8.42 -4.97 13.50
CA LEU A 109 7.26 -5.46 12.77
C LEU A 109 7.74 -6.56 11.84
N THR A 110 7.00 -7.65 11.82
CA THR A 110 7.18 -8.77 10.90
C THR A 110 5.91 -8.99 10.11
N ALA A 111 6.02 -9.25 8.82
CA ALA A 111 4.89 -9.64 7.98
C ALA A 111 5.23 -10.93 7.24
N GLU A 112 4.43 -11.98 7.45
CA GLU A 112 4.51 -13.19 6.63
C GLU A 112 3.80 -12.95 5.30
N VAL A 113 4.46 -13.30 4.19
CA VAL A 113 3.97 -13.01 2.84
C VAL A 113 3.63 -14.30 2.11
N ARG A 114 2.44 -14.33 1.52
CA ARG A 114 2.02 -15.40 0.60
C ARG A 114 1.49 -14.83 -0.71
N VAL A 115 1.82 -15.51 -1.80
CA VAL A 115 1.31 -15.22 -3.16
C VAL A 115 0.62 -16.46 -3.68
N ASP A 116 -0.65 -16.31 -4.09
CA ASP A 116 -1.51 -17.41 -4.54
C ASP A 116 -1.56 -18.59 -3.54
N GLY A 117 -1.46 -18.28 -2.25
CA GLY A 117 -1.45 -19.25 -1.15
C GLY A 117 -0.07 -19.86 -0.82
N MET A 118 0.92 -19.68 -1.70
CA MET A 118 2.29 -20.17 -1.53
C MET A 118 3.13 -19.16 -0.71
N PRO A 119 4.00 -19.62 0.21
CA PRO A 119 4.87 -18.72 0.95
C PRO A 119 5.90 -18.09 0.01
N LEU A 120 5.99 -16.75 0.04
CA LEU A 120 7.05 -15.99 -0.63
C LEU A 120 8.22 -15.75 0.33
N GLY A 121 7.91 -15.43 1.59
CA GLY A 121 8.91 -15.08 2.59
C GLY A 121 8.34 -14.20 3.69
N GLN A 122 9.18 -13.33 4.24
CA GLN A 122 8.81 -12.39 5.29
C GLN A 122 9.36 -10.98 5.02
N ILE A 123 8.64 -9.98 5.49
CA ILE A 123 9.14 -8.60 5.61
C ILE A 123 9.47 -8.35 7.08
N CYS A 124 10.66 -7.85 7.37
CA CYS A 124 11.08 -7.43 8.71
C CYS A 124 11.46 -5.96 8.72
N VAL A 125 10.85 -5.18 9.61
CA VAL A 125 11.18 -3.77 9.80
C VAL A 125 12.05 -3.61 11.04
N GLN A 126 13.22 -3.00 10.86
CA GLN A 126 14.16 -2.66 11.92
C GLN A 126 14.55 -1.19 11.78
N GLY A 127 13.92 -0.32 12.57
CA GLY A 127 14.09 1.12 12.45
C GLY A 127 13.58 1.64 11.10
N LEU A 128 14.50 2.11 10.25
CA LEU A 128 14.18 2.63 8.90
C LEU A 128 14.47 1.63 7.78
N GLN A 129 14.99 0.45 8.13
CA GLN A 129 15.32 -0.58 7.15
C GLN A 129 14.21 -1.61 7.09
N ILE A 130 13.82 -1.94 5.87
CA ILE A 130 12.90 -3.03 5.57
C ILE A 130 13.72 -4.13 4.90
N PHE A 131 13.77 -5.28 5.55
CA PHE A 131 14.42 -6.49 5.04
C PHE A 131 13.38 -7.41 4.42
N LEU A 132 13.67 -7.89 3.22
CA LEU A 132 12.95 -8.96 2.56
C LEU A 132 13.70 -10.25 2.86
N LEU A 133 13.04 -11.20 3.52
CA LEU A 133 13.59 -12.49 3.88
C LEU A 133 12.91 -13.56 3.04
N GLY A 134 13.68 -14.50 2.50
CA GLY A 134 13.15 -15.67 1.80
C GLY A 134 12.37 -16.61 2.73
N VAL A 135 11.80 -17.68 2.18
CA VAL A 135 11.05 -18.70 2.94
C VAL A 135 11.92 -19.38 4.01
N ASP A 136 13.24 -19.44 3.81
CA ASP A 136 14.23 -19.97 4.73
C ASP A 136 14.74 -18.94 5.75
N ALA A 137 14.09 -17.78 5.84
CA ALA A 137 14.45 -16.63 6.67
C ALA A 137 15.83 -16.02 6.37
N ARG A 138 16.44 -16.34 5.21
CA ARG A 138 17.68 -15.69 4.79
C ARG A 138 17.40 -14.32 4.17
N PRO A 139 18.27 -13.32 4.39
CA PRO A 139 18.16 -12.04 3.70
C PRO A 139 18.19 -12.24 2.18
N LEU A 140 17.15 -11.72 1.54
CA LEU A 140 16.95 -11.77 0.09
C LEU A 140 17.04 -10.38 -0.51
N GLY A 141 16.53 -9.37 0.19
CA GLY A 141 16.51 -8.00 -0.29
C GLY A 141 16.37 -6.97 0.81
N GLN A 142 16.50 -5.72 0.43
CA GLN A 142 16.37 -4.59 1.34
C GLN A 142 15.82 -3.35 0.64
N TYR A 143 15.20 -2.50 1.43
CA TYR A 143 14.77 -1.17 1.04
C TYR A 143 14.89 -0.24 2.25
N ASN A 144 15.41 0.96 2.01
CA ASN A 144 15.57 1.99 3.03
C ASN A 144 14.40 2.96 2.97
N HIS A 145 13.57 2.97 4.01
CA HIS A 145 12.54 3.99 4.15
C HIS A 145 13.19 5.31 4.62
N PRO A 146 13.03 6.44 3.91
CA PRO A 146 13.95 7.57 4.01
C PRO A 146 13.80 8.47 5.24
N SER A 147 12.82 8.27 6.14
CA SER A 147 12.64 9.25 7.23
C SER A 147 12.38 8.66 8.61
N LYS A 148 13.14 9.18 9.60
CA LYS A 148 12.75 9.23 11.03
C LYS A 148 11.55 10.16 11.24
N GLU A 149 11.21 10.94 10.21
CA GLU A 149 10.09 11.88 10.11
C GLU A 149 8.79 11.21 9.66
N TRP A 150 8.51 10.00 10.18
CA TRP A 150 7.11 9.59 10.36
C TRP A 150 6.28 10.78 10.89
N ARG A 151 6.88 11.60 11.77
CA ARG A 151 6.32 12.79 12.43
C ARG A 151 5.82 13.97 11.58
N LEU A 152 5.98 14.01 10.25
CA LEU A 152 5.37 15.09 9.45
C LEU A 152 3.87 14.83 9.18
N SER A 153 3.11 14.97 10.26
CA SER A 153 1.68 15.21 10.42
C SER A 153 0.71 14.70 9.33
N ALA A 154 -0.14 13.76 9.68
CA ALA A 154 -1.42 13.50 9.02
C ALA A 154 -2.28 14.76 8.82
N GLN A 155 -2.06 15.84 9.58
CA GLN A 155 -2.76 17.11 9.39
C GLN A 155 -2.47 17.77 8.05
N THR A 156 -1.34 17.48 7.41
CA THR A 156 -1.00 18.12 6.14
C THR A 156 -1.52 17.35 4.92
N SER A 157 -2.06 16.13 5.09
CA SER A 157 -2.69 15.36 3.99
C SER A 157 -3.94 16.01 3.37
N ILE A 158 -4.47 17.09 3.96
CA ILE A 158 -5.57 17.89 3.38
C ILE A 158 -5.06 19.19 2.73
N TYR A 159 -3.83 19.63 3.03
CA TYR A 159 -3.29 20.93 2.58
C TYR A 159 -2.34 20.87 1.37
N TYR A 160 -1.97 19.67 0.90
CA TYR A 160 -0.99 19.50 -0.19
C TYR A 160 -1.56 19.57 -1.62
N LEU A 161 -2.76 20.12 -1.81
CA LEU A 161 -3.32 20.44 -3.12
C LEU A 161 -2.73 21.75 -3.73
N ARG A 162 -1.56 22.20 -3.28
CA ARG A 162 -0.86 23.34 -3.90
C ARG A 162 0.17 22.86 -4.91
N PRO A 163 0.14 23.36 -6.17
CA PRO A 163 1.19 23.11 -7.15
C PRO A 163 2.57 23.47 -6.59
N GLY A 164 3.55 22.57 -6.73
CA GLY A 164 4.97 22.84 -6.45
C GLY A 164 5.56 22.29 -5.14
N TYR A 165 4.83 21.50 -4.35
CA TYR A 165 5.33 20.97 -3.06
C TYR A 165 5.59 19.45 -3.02
N PHE A 166 5.42 18.73 -4.13
CA PHE A 166 5.61 17.28 -4.16
C PHE A 166 6.89 16.93 -4.93
N ASP A 167 8.02 16.89 -4.24
CA ASP A 167 9.23 16.26 -4.78
C ASP A 167 9.23 14.79 -4.33
N PRO A 168 8.86 13.83 -5.20
CA PRO A 168 8.84 12.42 -4.83
C PRO A 168 10.25 11.96 -4.49
N THR A 169 10.44 11.49 -3.26
CA THR A 169 11.69 10.89 -2.84
C THR A 169 11.65 9.41 -3.15
N TYR A 170 12.64 8.91 -3.90
CA TYR A 170 12.73 7.50 -4.25
C TYR A 170 13.92 6.83 -3.55
N SER A 171 13.68 5.64 -3.01
CA SER A 171 14.70 4.82 -2.37
C SER A 171 14.94 3.55 -3.18
N PRO A 172 16.20 3.08 -3.30
CA PRO A 172 16.50 1.86 -4.01
C PRO A 172 15.86 0.65 -3.32
N VAL A 173 15.34 -0.26 -4.12
CA VAL A 173 14.91 -1.60 -3.72
C VAL A 173 15.92 -2.58 -4.29
N GLU A 174 16.56 -3.34 -3.40
CA GLU A 174 17.53 -4.36 -3.76
C GLU A 174 16.95 -5.75 -3.48
N ILE A 175 17.08 -6.66 -4.44
CA ILE A 175 16.70 -8.07 -4.33
C ILE A 175 17.84 -8.90 -4.94
N HIS A 176 18.23 -9.98 -4.27
CA HIS A 176 19.34 -10.86 -4.67
C HIS A 176 20.65 -10.10 -4.96
N GLY A 177 20.91 -9.03 -4.19
CA GLY A 177 22.12 -8.21 -4.31
C GLY A 177 22.18 -7.28 -5.52
N ARG A 178 21.07 -7.11 -6.26
CA ARG A 178 20.96 -6.11 -7.34
C ARG A 178 19.80 -5.15 -7.09
N GLN A 179 19.92 -3.93 -7.60
CA GLN A 179 18.81 -2.99 -7.61
C GLN A 179 17.77 -3.41 -8.65
N VAL A 180 16.51 -3.55 -8.23
CA VAL A 180 15.39 -3.96 -9.10
C VAL A 180 14.46 -2.80 -9.44
N ALA A 181 14.40 -1.79 -8.60
CA ALA A 181 13.60 -0.58 -8.77
C ALA A 181 14.08 0.53 -7.82
N GLU A 182 13.51 1.72 -7.96
CA GLU A 182 13.44 2.70 -6.88
C GLU A 182 11.97 2.94 -6.52
N PHE A 183 11.65 2.85 -5.23
CA PHE A 183 10.30 2.97 -4.68
C PHE A 183 10.03 4.39 -4.19
N ASN A 184 8.85 4.92 -4.51
CA ASN A 184 8.42 6.24 -4.07
C ASN A 184 7.92 6.21 -2.62
N ASN A 185 8.67 6.87 -1.75
CA ASN A 185 8.43 6.88 -0.31
C ASN A 185 7.24 7.78 0.10
N ASN A 186 6.64 8.49 -0.86
CA ASN A 186 5.59 9.46 -0.61
C ASN A 186 4.24 8.94 -1.14
N LEU A 187 3.67 7.92 -0.50
CA LEU A 187 2.32 7.45 -0.86
C LEU A 187 1.25 8.52 -0.53
N ILE A 188 0.43 8.85 -1.52
CA ILE A 188 -0.64 9.83 -1.43
C ILE A 188 -1.95 9.11 -1.06
N LEU A 189 -2.47 9.37 0.13
CA LEU A 189 -3.78 8.85 0.55
C LEU A 189 -4.88 9.77 0.02
N SER A 190 -5.65 9.33 -0.98
CA SER A 190 -6.79 10.09 -1.49
C SER A 190 -8.12 9.48 -1.04
N GLN A 191 -8.96 10.31 -0.41
CA GLN A 191 -10.36 10.00 -0.14
C GLN A 191 -11.20 10.63 -1.25
N HIS A 192 -11.56 9.86 -2.26
CA HIS A 192 -12.43 10.28 -3.37
C HIS A 192 -12.09 11.67 -3.95
N LEU A 193 -10.97 11.83 -4.66
CA LEU A 193 -10.62 13.13 -5.26
C LEU A 193 -10.56 13.08 -6.79
N LYS A 194 -11.51 13.80 -7.40
CA LYS A 194 -11.52 14.34 -8.77
C LYS A 194 -10.59 15.57 -8.94
N PHE A 195 -9.68 15.82 -7.99
CA PHE A 195 -8.98 17.12 -7.85
C PHE A 195 -7.46 17.05 -7.76
N LEU A 196 -6.83 15.92 -8.10
CA LEU A 196 -5.38 15.92 -8.34
C LEU A 196 -5.16 16.48 -9.76
N GLN A 197 -4.85 17.77 -9.87
CA GLN A 197 -4.26 18.33 -11.08
C GLN A 197 -2.77 17.93 -11.14
N ASP A 198 -2.38 17.30 -12.26
CA ASP A 198 -1.04 17.12 -12.87
C ASP A 198 0.23 16.96 -12.00
N PRO A 199 1.12 16.01 -12.39
CA PRO A 199 0.87 14.58 -12.54
C PRO A 199 1.20 13.85 -11.25
N VAL A 200 0.42 12.82 -10.93
CA VAL A 200 0.73 11.94 -9.80
C VAL A 200 2.05 11.20 -10.10
N PRO A 201 3.02 11.18 -9.17
CA PRO A 201 4.27 10.48 -9.42
C PRO A 201 4.08 8.97 -9.49
N ALA A 202 4.98 8.32 -10.22
CA ALA A 202 5.04 6.86 -10.27
C ALA A 202 5.36 6.29 -8.88
N LEU A 203 4.87 5.08 -8.62
CA LEU A 203 5.24 4.33 -7.44
C LEU A 203 6.66 3.77 -7.57
N TYR A 204 7.01 3.32 -8.77
CA TYR A 204 8.34 2.82 -9.10
C TYR A 204 8.96 3.63 -10.21
N ARG A 205 10.29 3.77 -10.18
CA ARG A 205 11.09 4.19 -11.33
C ARG A 205 12.32 3.32 -11.46
N ASN A 206 13.03 3.45 -12.58
CA ASN A 206 14.27 2.72 -12.85
C ASN A 206 14.12 1.19 -12.64
N LEU A 207 12.99 0.63 -13.11
CA LEU A 207 12.76 -0.82 -13.06
C LEU A 207 13.83 -1.56 -13.88
N ALA A 208 14.34 -2.65 -13.33
CA ALA A 208 15.25 -3.52 -14.08
C ALA A 208 14.54 -4.12 -15.31
N LEU A 209 15.26 -4.23 -16.44
CA LEU A 209 14.69 -4.68 -17.72
C LEU A 209 14.25 -6.15 -17.73
N ASN A 210 14.70 -6.95 -16.77
CA ASN A 210 14.52 -8.41 -16.72
C ASN A 210 14.07 -8.86 -15.33
N LEU A 211 13.00 -8.27 -14.82
CA LEU A 211 12.41 -8.69 -13.55
C LEU A 211 11.88 -10.11 -13.65
N THR A 212 12.38 -10.97 -12.77
CA THR A 212 11.84 -12.30 -12.53
C THR A 212 10.44 -12.20 -11.91
N SER A 213 9.66 -13.29 -11.98
CA SER A 213 8.33 -13.33 -11.34
C SER A 213 8.41 -13.09 -9.83
N GLU A 214 9.46 -13.59 -9.17
CA GLU A 214 9.68 -13.40 -7.73
C GLU A 214 9.94 -11.92 -7.41
N GLU A 215 10.78 -11.23 -8.20
CA GLU A 215 11.04 -9.81 -8.00
C GLU A 215 9.79 -8.96 -8.22
N GLN A 216 8.96 -9.30 -9.21
CA GLN A 216 7.67 -8.64 -9.42
C GLN A 216 6.74 -8.83 -8.22
N ASP A 217 6.66 -10.05 -7.69
CA ASP A 217 5.85 -10.37 -6.50
C ASP A 217 6.31 -9.58 -5.28
N TRP A 218 7.63 -9.46 -5.07
CA TRP A 218 8.20 -8.67 -3.99
C TRP A 218 7.92 -7.18 -4.15
N LEU A 219 8.01 -6.63 -5.38
CA LEU A 219 7.65 -5.25 -5.63
C LEU A 219 6.18 -5.01 -5.30
N VAL A 220 5.24 -5.81 -5.81
CA VAL A 220 3.81 -5.67 -5.46
C VAL A 220 3.59 -5.81 -3.95
N THR A 221 4.25 -6.77 -3.30
CA THR A 221 4.18 -6.94 -1.85
C THR A 221 4.66 -5.69 -1.10
N LEU A 222 5.73 -5.03 -1.55
CA LEU A 222 6.21 -3.78 -0.98
C LEU A 222 5.19 -2.65 -1.13
N ALA A 223 4.54 -2.50 -2.29
CA ALA A 223 3.47 -1.52 -2.47
C ALA A 223 2.36 -1.73 -1.44
N VAL A 224 1.91 -2.98 -1.31
CA VAL A 224 0.87 -3.41 -0.37
C VAL A 224 1.33 -3.13 1.07
N PHE A 225 2.54 -3.51 1.45
CA PHE A 225 3.07 -3.28 2.79
C PHE A 225 3.22 -1.80 3.16
N GLU A 226 3.68 -0.97 2.22
CA GLU A 226 3.81 0.48 2.42
C GLU A 226 2.45 1.15 2.59
N SER A 227 1.41 0.67 1.90
CA SER A 227 0.04 1.11 2.14
C SER A 227 -0.39 0.86 3.59
N TYR A 228 0.00 -0.30 4.16
CA TYR A 228 -0.23 -0.61 5.56
C TYR A 228 0.50 0.35 6.49
N LEU A 229 1.82 0.56 6.28
CA LEU A 229 2.60 1.49 7.09
C LEU A 229 2.00 2.89 7.07
N ARG A 230 1.60 3.36 5.88
CA ARG A 230 1.00 4.69 5.69
C ARG A 230 -0.34 4.84 6.40
N ILE A 231 -1.23 3.84 6.28
CA ILE A 231 -2.54 3.84 6.96
C ILE A 231 -2.36 3.73 8.48
N ALA A 232 -1.51 2.81 8.96
CA ALA A 232 -1.24 2.64 10.38
C ALA A 232 -0.66 3.92 11.01
N HIS A 233 0.25 4.59 10.30
CA HIS A 233 0.84 5.85 10.73
C HIS A 233 -0.19 6.98 10.86
N HIS A 234 -0.98 7.22 9.79
CA HIS A 234 -2.02 8.26 9.76
C HIS A 234 -2.98 8.20 10.96
N LEU A 235 -3.14 7.01 11.55
CA LEU A 235 -4.06 6.75 12.65
C LEU A 235 -3.41 6.91 14.03
N SER A 236 -2.10 6.65 14.13
CA SER A 236 -1.33 6.94 15.35
C SER A 236 -1.37 8.44 15.68
N GLU A 237 -1.36 9.30 14.66
CA GLU A 237 -1.39 10.76 14.82
C GLU A 237 -2.77 11.31 15.20
N LYS A 238 -3.87 10.67 14.79
CA LYS A 238 -5.23 11.08 15.18
C LYS A 238 -5.56 10.84 16.66
N ARG A 239 -4.73 10.08 17.38
CA ARG A 239 -4.92 9.78 18.81
C ARG A 239 -4.21 10.78 19.73
N ASN A 240 -3.31 11.60 19.19
CA ASN A 240 -2.58 12.66 19.91
C ASN A 240 -3.19 14.03 19.60
#